data_AF-A0A0A2VEE2-F1
#
_entry.id   AF-A0A0A2VEE2-F1
#
_cell.length_a   1.000
_cell.length_b   1.000
_cell.length_c   1.000
_cell.angle_alpha   90.00
_cell.angle_beta   90.00
_cell.angle_gamma   90.00
#
_symmetry.space_group_name_H-M   'P 1'
#
loop_
_entity.id
_entity.type
_entity.pdbx_description
1 polymer ?
#
loop_
_entity_poly.entity_id
_entity_poly.type
_entity_poly.pdbx_seq_one_letter_code
_entity_poly.pdbx_strand_id
1 'polypeptide(L)'
;MREQAKTEVAVVERGACWVDVRWINAERLARQMTDAGWSWGEYAAGDAVDADEWDDIPFVKQVKRVVAAARCNRHEYQIPRIRLVLPNLARGAQLDMDVLLEQLSRLDPGVDLAIEDSTSEFLTRPAGSLDDAVRRLVGSGSLQVPLTDTLNLEHTVLVDLISDLTHIRLVPYAWQSRTTRAQIEEENTHPDGVMAPFLYPLLQGRRLVCTHEAAKHFHEMLTTVGTQTERERGHLLVPSLHYTAAAQSAPSSVTTTTARARFNALSERPLPADVQFPVEVLPANEPWNEDRVRRFVEDGTLPRVALDIARRGRLKSSKLSTYMHGWREGVVTLTSNKEIRAHLRTWVEAGRTNDAECGPMVYCVEVTRNLLAKNAVPPPGWMYWSEGSEDSRGGQGE
;
A
#
# COMPACT_ATOMS: atom_id res chain seq x y z
N MET A 1 7.71 26.80 29.60
CA MET A 1 7.72 26.09 28.30
C MET A 1 7.31 27.09 27.23
N ARG A 2 8.25 27.55 26.41
CA ARG A 2 7.89 28.34 25.22
C ARG A 2 7.13 27.41 24.28
N GLU A 3 5.95 27.84 23.86
CA GLU A 3 5.17 27.18 22.82
C GLU A 3 6.12 26.93 21.63
N GLN A 4 6.43 25.66 21.36
CA GLN A 4 7.17 25.30 20.16
C GLN A 4 6.33 25.79 18.99
N ALA A 5 6.88 26.73 18.22
CA ALA A 5 6.18 27.33 17.10
C ALA A 5 5.64 26.22 16.17
N LYS A 6 4.31 26.10 16.14
CA LYS A 6 3.58 25.07 15.39
C LYS A 6 3.72 25.34 13.90
N THR A 7 3.96 24.28 13.13
CA THR A 7 3.87 24.30 11.67
C THR A 7 2.65 23.49 11.28
N GLU A 8 1.79 24.04 10.43
CA GLU A 8 0.56 23.40 9.97
C GLU A 8 0.63 23.25 8.45
N VAL A 9 0.36 22.04 7.96
CA VAL A 9 0.32 21.71 6.54
C VAL A 9 -0.87 20.81 6.26
N ALA A 10 -1.42 20.87 5.06
CA ALA A 10 -2.38 19.89 4.59
C ALA A 10 -1.64 18.70 3.96
N VAL A 11 -1.92 17.49 4.44
CA VAL A 11 -1.33 16.26 3.90
C VAL A 11 -2.22 15.72 2.78
N VAL A 12 -1.66 15.63 1.58
CA VAL A 12 -2.39 15.18 0.37
C VAL A 12 -1.63 14.04 -0.32
N GLU A 13 -2.24 13.47 -1.36
CA GLU A 13 -1.63 12.35 -2.13
C GLU A 13 -1.20 11.18 -1.23
N ARG A 14 -2.06 10.82 -0.27
CA ARG A 14 -1.86 9.78 0.78
C ARG A 14 -0.73 10.06 1.77
N GLY A 15 -0.03 11.18 1.67
CA GLY A 15 1.14 11.49 2.49
C GLY A 15 2.37 11.87 1.69
N ALA A 16 2.37 11.64 0.37
CA ALA A 16 3.50 11.94 -0.50
C ALA A 16 3.70 13.44 -0.75
N CYS A 17 2.68 14.28 -0.51
CA CYS A 17 2.77 15.73 -0.72
C CYS A 17 2.16 16.50 0.47
N TRP A 18 2.84 17.56 0.89
CA TRP A 18 2.41 18.51 1.91
C TRP A 18 2.12 19.86 1.26
N VAL A 19 0.95 20.42 1.52
CA VAL A 19 0.58 21.77 1.06
C VAL A 19 0.67 22.72 2.24
N ASP A 20 1.60 23.67 2.17
CA ASP A 20 1.76 24.75 3.15
C ASP A 20 1.23 26.06 2.53
N VAL A 21 0.13 26.59 3.05
CA VAL A 21 -0.49 27.82 2.53
C VAL A 21 -0.12 29.00 3.43
N ARG A 22 0.52 30.02 2.86
CA ARG A 22 0.92 31.24 3.59
C ARG A 22 0.34 32.48 2.92
N TRP A 23 -0.37 33.29 3.71
CA TRP A 23 -1.04 34.53 3.26
C TRP A 23 -0.16 35.79 3.34
N ILE A 24 1.17 35.65 3.23
CA ILE A 24 2.09 36.79 3.28
C ILE A 24 1.95 37.66 2.03
N ASN A 25 1.87 38.98 2.17
CA ASN A 25 1.86 39.92 1.05
C ASN A 25 3.26 40.47 0.76
N ALA A 26 3.43 41.09 -0.41
CA ALA A 26 4.71 41.63 -0.85
C ALA A 26 5.27 42.65 0.16
N GLU A 27 4.47 43.62 0.62
CA GLU A 27 4.94 44.63 1.57
C GLU A 27 5.51 44.04 2.87
N ARG A 28 4.84 43.02 3.42
CA ARG A 28 5.29 42.35 4.65
C ARG A 28 6.54 41.51 4.42
N LEU A 29 6.67 40.88 3.25
CA LEU A 29 7.89 40.14 2.90
C LEU A 29 9.07 41.09 2.69
N ALA A 30 8.87 42.19 1.96
CA ALA A 30 9.88 43.22 1.75
C ALA A 30 10.39 43.79 3.09
N ARG A 31 9.48 44.11 4.02
CA ARG A 31 9.88 44.58 5.35
C ARG A 31 10.76 43.56 6.08
N GLN A 32 10.39 42.28 6.05
CA GLN A 32 11.18 41.23 6.68
C GLN A 32 12.55 41.04 6.02
N MET A 33 12.64 41.20 4.70
CA MET A 33 13.91 41.18 3.96
C MET A 33 14.81 42.35 4.38
N THR A 34 14.25 43.57 4.43
CA THR A 34 14.98 44.76 4.89
C THR A 34 15.45 44.63 6.34
N ASP A 35 14.59 44.15 7.23
CA ASP A 35 14.93 43.96 8.64
C ASP A 35 16.04 42.91 8.84
N ALA A 36 16.19 41.97 7.89
CA ALA A 36 17.24 40.97 7.87
C ALA A 36 18.53 41.43 7.15
N GLY A 37 18.54 42.64 6.56
CA GLY A 37 19.71 43.20 5.90
C GLY A 37 19.85 42.85 4.41
N TRP A 38 18.76 42.47 3.72
CA TRP A 38 18.80 42.14 2.30
C TRP A 38 19.33 43.28 1.42
N SER A 39 20.27 42.96 0.52
CA SER A 39 20.92 43.89 -0.41
C SER A 39 20.07 44.16 -1.66
N TRP A 40 19.11 45.08 -1.53
CA TRP A 40 18.13 45.40 -2.58
C TRP A 40 18.75 45.87 -3.90
N GLY A 41 18.37 45.24 -5.01
CA GLY A 41 18.76 45.64 -6.37
C GLY A 41 20.17 45.23 -6.77
N GLU A 42 20.87 44.45 -5.94
CA GLU A 42 22.20 43.92 -6.23
C GLU A 42 22.15 42.54 -6.93
N TYR A 43 20.98 41.90 -6.97
CA TYR A 43 20.78 40.54 -7.48
C TYR A 43 20.03 40.46 -8.80
N ALA A 44 20.39 39.46 -9.61
CA ALA A 44 19.71 39.01 -10.81
C ALA A 44 19.08 37.62 -10.62
N ALA A 45 18.15 37.24 -11.52
CA ALA A 45 17.54 35.92 -11.50
C ALA A 45 18.61 34.82 -11.70
N GLY A 46 18.57 33.78 -10.87
CA GLY A 46 19.54 32.69 -10.86
C GLY A 46 20.75 32.90 -9.94
N ASP A 47 20.94 34.09 -9.38
CA ASP A 47 22.04 34.36 -8.44
C ASP A 47 21.96 33.47 -7.20
N ALA A 48 23.13 33.08 -6.69
CA ALA A 48 23.26 32.41 -5.41
C ALA A 48 23.56 33.47 -4.34
N VAL A 49 22.61 33.67 -3.44
CA VAL A 49 22.71 34.68 -2.37
C VAL A 49 23.27 34.02 -1.11
N ASP A 50 24.19 34.71 -0.43
CA ASP A 50 24.74 34.23 0.84
C ASP A 50 23.61 33.96 1.83
N ALA A 51 23.65 32.78 2.47
CA ALA A 51 22.65 32.36 3.44
C ALA A 51 22.51 33.38 4.57
N ASP A 52 23.60 34.04 4.97
CA ASP A 52 23.61 35.02 6.06
C ASP A 52 22.70 36.24 5.78
N GLU A 53 22.39 36.57 4.52
CA GLU A 53 21.50 37.69 4.18
C GLU A 53 20.00 37.36 4.28
N TRP A 54 19.63 36.08 4.27
CA TRP A 54 18.21 35.68 4.20
C TRP A 54 17.78 34.61 5.19
N ASP A 55 18.73 33.91 5.82
CA ASP A 55 18.48 32.90 6.83
C ASP A 55 17.68 33.42 8.03
N ASP A 56 17.88 34.70 8.36
CA ASP A 56 17.26 35.32 9.52
C ASP A 56 15.85 35.87 9.28
N ILE A 57 15.42 35.94 8.02
CA ILE A 57 14.08 36.38 7.62
C ILE A 57 13.02 35.49 8.32
N PRO A 58 12.06 36.05 9.07
CA PRO A 58 11.07 35.27 9.81
C PRO A 58 10.26 34.30 8.93
N PHE A 59 9.91 34.70 7.71
CA PHE A 59 9.25 33.85 6.71
C PHE A 59 10.14 32.64 6.33
N VAL A 60 11.41 32.86 6.03
CA VAL A 60 12.38 31.81 5.70
C VAL A 60 12.51 30.81 6.85
N LYS A 61 12.63 31.30 8.09
CA LYS A 61 12.67 30.44 9.30
C LYS A 61 11.44 29.54 9.41
N GLN A 62 10.27 30.00 8.99
CA GLN A 62 9.05 29.18 8.98
C GLN A 62 9.12 28.08 7.90
N VAL A 63 9.55 28.43 6.69
CA VAL A 63 9.72 27.46 5.59
C VAL A 63 10.76 26.40 5.96
N LYS A 64 11.90 26.80 6.53
CA LYS A 64 12.94 25.87 7.04
C LYS A 64 12.39 24.85 8.03
N ARG A 65 11.45 25.23 8.89
CA ARG A 65 10.80 24.31 9.83
C ARG A 65 9.93 23.28 9.12
N VAL A 66 9.21 23.68 8.06
CA VAL A 66 8.42 22.76 7.23
C VAL A 66 9.33 21.77 6.51
N VAL A 67 10.42 22.26 5.92
CA VAL A 67 11.45 21.44 5.25
C VAL A 67 12.08 20.44 6.22
N ALA A 68 12.50 20.90 7.41
CA ALA A 68 13.03 20.02 8.44
C ALA A 68 12.00 18.98 8.93
N ALA A 69 10.73 19.39 9.06
CA ALA A 69 9.66 18.48 9.43
C ALA A 69 9.41 17.43 8.34
N ALA A 70 9.39 17.80 7.06
CA ALA A 70 9.25 16.85 5.95
C ALA A 70 10.39 15.84 5.94
N ARG A 71 11.64 16.29 6.14
CA ARG A 71 12.82 15.42 6.26
C ARG A 71 12.66 14.35 7.33
N CYS A 72 12.07 14.70 8.48
CA CYS A 72 11.86 13.77 9.59
C CYS A 72 10.64 12.86 9.42
N ASN A 73 9.75 13.13 8.46
CA ASN A 73 8.46 12.45 8.33
C ASN A 73 8.30 11.81 6.94
N ARG A 74 9.09 10.75 6.68
CA ARG A 74 8.99 9.99 5.44
C ARG A 74 7.65 9.24 5.35
N HIS A 75 7.03 9.29 4.18
CA HIS A 75 5.83 8.53 3.84
C HIS A 75 6.18 7.49 2.77
N GLU A 76 5.84 6.21 3.00
CA GLU A 76 6.20 5.11 2.10
C GLU A 76 7.66 5.18 1.60
N TYR A 77 8.58 5.38 2.56
CA TYR A 77 10.02 5.46 2.33
C TYR A 77 10.49 6.68 1.57
N GLN A 78 9.66 7.71 1.37
CA GLN A 78 10.04 8.92 0.64
C GLN A 78 9.83 10.16 1.50
N ILE A 79 10.70 11.15 1.33
CA ILE A 79 10.46 12.48 1.91
C ILE A 79 9.29 13.09 1.14
N PRO A 80 8.24 13.58 1.83
CA PRO A 80 7.12 14.19 1.15
C PRO A 80 7.55 15.45 0.42
N ARG A 81 7.05 15.62 -0.82
CA ARG A 81 7.16 16.87 -1.55
C ARG A 81 6.43 17.97 -0.79
N ILE A 82 7.00 19.17 -0.75
CA ILE A 82 6.34 20.35 -0.19
C ILE A 82 5.89 21.24 -1.35
N ARG A 83 4.62 21.64 -1.31
CA ARG A 83 4.05 22.69 -2.14
C ARG A 83 3.76 23.90 -1.25
N LEU A 84 4.60 24.92 -1.32
CA LEU A 84 4.44 26.18 -0.62
C LEU A 84 3.58 27.13 -1.46
N VAL A 85 2.35 27.38 -1.01
CA VAL A 85 1.35 28.19 -1.71
C VAL A 85 1.32 29.60 -1.13
N LEU A 86 1.56 30.60 -1.97
CA LEU A 86 1.68 32.03 -1.64
C LEU A 86 0.65 32.85 -2.43
N PRO A 87 -0.64 32.83 -2.05
CA PRO A 87 -1.72 33.39 -2.87
C PRO A 87 -1.65 34.91 -3.09
N ASN A 88 -0.92 35.62 -2.24
CA ASN A 88 -0.82 37.08 -2.25
C ASN A 88 0.50 37.59 -2.86
N LEU A 89 1.30 36.69 -3.45
CA LEU A 89 2.52 37.02 -4.17
C LEU A 89 2.36 36.69 -5.65
N ALA A 90 3.07 37.41 -6.51
CA ALA A 90 3.10 37.19 -7.95
C ALA A 90 4.55 37.32 -8.44
N ARG A 91 5.06 36.28 -9.09
CA ARG A 91 6.35 36.30 -9.78
C ARG A 91 6.39 37.40 -10.82
N GLY A 92 7.56 38.01 -10.99
CA GLY A 92 7.78 39.13 -11.91
C GLY A 92 7.30 40.49 -11.39
N ALA A 93 6.62 40.56 -10.24
CA ALA A 93 6.26 41.84 -9.63
C ALA A 93 7.46 42.55 -9.00
N GLN A 94 8.41 41.79 -8.43
CA GLN A 94 9.61 42.35 -7.79
C GLN A 94 10.77 41.33 -7.81
N LEU A 95 11.87 41.69 -8.49
CA LEU A 95 12.99 40.79 -8.78
C LEU A 95 13.65 40.20 -7.52
N ASP A 96 13.97 41.01 -6.52
CA ASP A 96 14.61 40.53 -5.28
C ASP A 96 13.75 39.50 -4.53
N MET A 97 12.41 39.62 -4.55
CA MET A 97 11.53 38.60 -3.96
C MET A 97 11.60 37.32 -4.76
N ASP A 98 11.66 37.41 -6.08
CA ASP A 98 11.80 36.24 -6.94
C ASP A 98 13.12 35.51 -6.67
N VAL A 99 14.21 36.25 -6.47
CA VAL A 99 15.51 35.71 -6.08
C VAL A 99 15.42 35.00 -4.73
N LEU A 100 14.80 35.61 -3.71
CA LEU A 100 14.59 34.96 -2.41
C LEU A 100 13.77 33.66 -2.53
N LEU A 101 12.66 33.69 -3.27
CA LEU A 101 11.83 32.50 -3.49
C LEU A 101 12.60 31.42 -4.24
N GLU A 102 13.49 31.78 -5.16
CA GLU A 102 14.39 30.81 -5.79
C GLU A 102 15.36 30.18 -4.78
N GLN A 103 15.93 30.96 -3.85
CA GLN A 103 16.77 30.41 -2.77
C GLN A 103 15.99 29.41 -1.90
N LEU A 104 14.72 29.72 -1.60
CA LEU A 104 13.87 28.81 -0.82
C LEU A 104 13.74 27.43 -1.46
N SER A 105 13.54 27.36 -2.78
CA SER A 105 13.44 26.07 -3.49
C SER A 105 14.70 25.21 -3.39
N ARG A 106 15.84 25.81 -3.02
CA ARG A 106 17.16 25.17 -2.89
C ARG A 106 17.57 24.95 -1.43
N LEU A 107 16.70 25.22 -0.46
CA LEU A 107 16.97 25.09 0.97
C LEU A 107 17.56 23.74 1.36
N ASP A 108 17.09 22.70 0.68
CA ASP A 108 17.48 21.33 0.98
C ASP A 108 17.43 20.49 -0.30
N PRO A 109 18.57 20.00 -0.82
CA PRO A 109 18.58 19.22 -2.06
C PRO A 109 17.87 17.87 -1.93
N GLY A 110 17.59 17.41 -0.70
CA GLY A 110 16.83 16.18 -0.45
C GLY A 110 15.32 16.38 -0.34
N VAL A 111 14.82 17.62 -0.40
CA VAL A 111 13.40 17.95 -0.27
C VAL A 111 12.93 18.68 -1.53
N ASP A 112 11.98 18.10 -2.25
CA ASP A 112 11.31 18.79 -3.35
C ASP A 112 10.38 19.86 -2.78
N LEU A 113 10.82 21.13 -2.81
CA LEU A 113 10.05 22.30 -2.41
C LEU A 113 9.63 23.10 -3.65
N ALA A 114 8.37 22.93 -4.04
CA ALA A 114 7.74 23.69 -5.10
C ALA A 114 7.04 24.93 -4.53
N ILE A 115 7.21 26.08 -5.17
CA ILE A 115 6.58 27.34 -4.79
C ILE A 115 5.47 27.65 -5.79
N GLU A 116 4.25 27.80 -5.29
CA GLU A 116 3.07 28.16 -6.08
C GLU A 116 2.61 29.55 -5.65
N ASP A 117 2.49 30.47 -6.60
CA ASP A 117 2.04 31.84 -6.31
C ASP A 117 0.72 32.15 -7.04
N SER A 118 0.25 33.39 -6.97
CA SER A 118 -1.01 33.81 -7.62
C SER A 118 -1.03 33.64 -9.14
N THR A 119 0.13 33.52 -9.78
CA THR A 119 0.28 33.34 -11.23
C THR A 119 0.48 31.88 -11.62
N SER A 120 0.84 31.01 -10.68
CA SER A 120 1.02 29.57 -10.91
C SER A 120 -0.24 28.89 -11.46
N GLU A 121 -0.06 27.87 -12.30
CA GLU A 121 -1.15 27.02 -12.79
C GLU A 121 -1.97 26.44 -11.62
N PHE A 122 -1.32 26.11 -10.51
CA PHE A 122 -1.97 25.57 -9.32
C PHE A 122 -3.08 26.47 -8.76
N LEU A 123 -2.89 27.79 -8.76
CA LEU A 123 -3.88 28.76 -8.24
C LEU A 123 -4.80 29.33 -9.33
N THR A 124 -4.34 29.38 -10.58
CA THR A 124 -5.11 29.93 -11.70
C THR A 124 -6.05 28.91 -12.35
N ARG A 125 -5.77 27.61 -12.17
CA ARG A 125 -6.65 26.55 -12.68
C ARG A 125 -8.01 26.57 -11.95
N PRO A 126 -9.13 26.55 -12.68
CA PRO A 126 -10.45 26.48 -12.07
C PRO A 126 -10.58 25.20 -11.24
N ALA A 127 -11.19 25.33 -10.05
CA ALA A 127 -11.49 24.19 -9.21
C ALA A 127 -12.35 23.18 -9.97
N GLY A 128 -12.00 21.89 -9.88
CA GLY A 128 -12.79 20.82 -10.45
C GLY A 128 -14.14 20.65 -9.74
N SER A 129 -14.96 19.71 -10.20
CA SER A 129 -16.19 19.37 -9.47
C SER A 129 -15.87 18.80 -8.07
N LEU A 130 -16.80 18.96 -7.12
CA LEU A 130 -16.68 18.34 -5.80
C LEU A 130 -16.51 16.82 -5.91
N ASP A 131 -17.23 16.18 -6.83
CA ASP A 131 -17.12 14.74 -7.08
C ASP A 131 -15.71 14.34 -7.52
N ASP A 132 -15.09 15.11 -8.40
CA ASP A 132 -13.70 14.85 -8.80
C ASP A 132 -12.71 15.09 -7.66
N ALA A 133 -12.98 16.09 -6.81
CA ALA A 133 -12.17 16.34 -5.62
C ALA A 133 -12.27 15.18 -4.62
N VAL A 134 -13.50 14.69 -4.34
CA VAL A 134 -13.74 13.53 -3.46
C VAL A 134 -13.10 12.28 -4.04
N ARG A 135 -13.28 12.00 -5.35
CA ARG A 135 -12.63 10.85 -6.01
C ARG A 135 -11.10 10.92 -5.93
N ARG A 136 -10.50 12.10 -6.07
CA ARG A 136 -9.04 12.29 -5.94
C ARG A 136 -8.56 12.17 -4.49
N LEU A 137 -9.35 12.63 -3.52
CA LEU A 137 -9.05 12.52 -2.10
C LEU A 137 -9.08 11.06 -1.63
N VAL A 138 -10.10 10.30 -2.06
CA VAL A 138 -10.29 8.88 -1.72
C VAL A 138 -9.40 7.97 -2.59
N GLY A 139 -9.05 8.42 -3.80
CA GLY A 139 -8.27 7.67 -4.78
C GLY A 139 -9.10 6.58 -5.50
N SER A 140 -8.47 5.88 -6.44
CA SER A 140 -9.09 4.80 -7.23
C SER A 140 -9.02 3.43 -6.56
N GLY A 141 -9.21 3.36 -5.23
CA GLY A 141 -9.40 2.10 -4.51
C GLY A 141 -8.33 1.70 -3.48
N SER A 142 -7.27 2.48 -3.27
CA SER A 142 -6.26 2.22 -2.23
C SER A 142 -5.81 3.50 -1.53
N LEU A 143 -6.02 3.56 -0.21
CA LEU A 143 -5.49 4.62 0.65
C LEU A 143 -4.02 4.40 1.04
N GLN A 144 -3.45 3.22 0.75
CA GLN A 144 -2.14 2.81 1.24
C GLN A 144 -1.01 3.15 0.27
N VAL A 145 -1.07 2.61 -0.94
CA VAL A 145 -0.11 2.82 -2.03
C VAL A 145 -0.85 2.82 -3.38
N PRO A 146 -0.37 3.54 -4.42
CA PRO A 146 -0.94 3.44 -5.75
C PRO A 146 -0.86 2.00 -6.27
N LEU A 147 -1.97 1.42 -6.73
CA LEU A 147 -1.96 0.09 -7.34
C LEU A 147 -1.34 0.14 -8.74
N THR A 148 -0.48 -0.83 -9.05
CA THR A 148 0.16 -0.99 -10.37
C THR A 148 -0.68 -1.85 -11.31
N ASP A 149 -0.46 -1.73 -12.62
CA ASP A 149 -1.19 -2.54 -13.63
C ASP A 149 -0.87 -4.02 -13.55
N THR A 150 0.30 -4.37 -13.00
CA THR A 150 0.62 -5.73 -12.56
C THR A 150 0.62 -5.77 -11.03
N LEU A 151 -0.05 -6.75 -10.42
CA LEU A 151 -0.03 -7.01 -8.99
C LEU A 151 0.68 -8.32 -8.70
N ASN A 152 1.63 -8.28 -7.76
CA ASN A 152 2.30 -9.45 -7.22
C ASN A 152 1.54 -9.96 -5.99
N LEU A 153 0.93 -11.13 -6.08
CA LEU A 153 0.10 -11.71 -5.04
C LEU A 153 0.95 -12.53 -4.06
N GLU A 154 0.92 -12.14 -2.79
CA GLU A 154 1.43 -12.96 -1.70
C GLU A 154 0.45 -14.10 -1.37
N HIS A 155 0.96 -15.22 -0.84
CA HIS A 155 0.16 -16.42 -0.60
C HIS A 155 -1.05 -16.21 0.32
N THR A 156 -1.02 -15.24 1.24
CA THR A 156 -2.18 -14.97 2.10
C THR A 156 -3.37 -14.40 1.32
N VAL A 157 -3.12 -13.60 0.27
CA VAL A 157 -4.17 -13.12 -0.63
C VAL A 157 -4.68 -14.24 -1.54
N LEU A 158 -3.79 -15.14 -1.97
CA LEU A 158 -4.20 -16.34 -2.70
C LEU A 158 -5.13 -17.21 -1.84
N VAL A 159 -4.88 -17.29 -0.53
CA VAL A 159 -5.78 -17.95 0.44
C VAL A 159 -7.12 -17.24 0.54
N ASP A 160 -7.13 -15.91 0.65
CA ASP A 160 -8.37 -15.14 0.66
C ASP A 160 -9.21 -15.38 -0.59
N LEU A 161 -8.58 -15.47 -1.76
CA LEU A 161 -9.23 -15.69 -3.05
C LEU A 161 -9.78 -17.09 -3.26
N ILE A 162 -9.55 -18.03 -2.35
CA ILE A 162 -10.05 -19.40 -2.48
C ILE A 162 -10.77 -19.90 -1.23
N SER A 163 -10.70 -19.16 -0.12
CA SER A 163 -11.31 -19.55 1.16
C SER A 163 -12.80 -19.79 1.01
N ASP A 164 -13.32 -20.82 1.66
CA ASP A 164 -14.77 -21.04 1.74
C ASP A 164 -15.47 -19.80 2.36
N LEU A 165 -14.84 -19.11 3.32
CA LEU A 165 -15.38 -17.88 3.92
C LEU A 165 -15.65 -16.78 2.88
N THR A 166 -14.78 -16.66 1.88
CA THR A 166 -14.93 -15.65 0.82
C THR A 166 -16.06 -16.01 -0.13
N HIS A 167 -16.24 -17.31 -0.42
CA HIS A 167 -17.02 -17.78 -1.56
C HIS A 167 -18.41 -18.32 -1.26
N ILE A 168 -18.69 -18.71 -0.02
CA ILE A 168 -19.97 -19.32 0.37
C ILE A 168 -20.48 -18.77 1.70
N ARG A 169 -21.82 -18.72 1.85
CA ARG A 169 -22.46 -18.37 3.12
C ARG A 169 -22.38 -19.55 4.08
N LEU A 170 -21.62 -19.40 5.16
CA LEU A 170 -21.39 -20.47 6.14
C LEU A 170 -22.27 -20.30 7.37
N VAL A 171 -22.60 -21.41 8.03
CA VAL A 171 -23.25 -21.39 9.34
C VAL A 171 -22.17 -21.49 10.42
N PRO A 172 -22.09 -20.53 11.37
CA PRO A 172 -21.13 -20.62 12.47
C PRO A 172 -21.55 -21.73 13.44
N TYR A 173 -20.59 -22.55 13.87
CA TYR A 173 -20.82 -23.59 14.88
C TYR A 173 -20.10 -23.25 16.18
N ALA A 174 -20.75 -23.49 17.32
CA ALA A 174 -20.22 -23.14 18.64
C ALA A 174 -18.87 -23.79 19.00
N TRP A 175 -18.54 -24.94 18.40
CA TRP A 175 -17.26 -25.62 18.58
C TRP A 175 -16.10 -25.00 17.78
N GLN A 176 -16.40 -24.16 16.78
CA GLN A 176 -15.38 -23.48 16.00
C GLN A 176 -14.68 -22.40 16.83
N SER A 177 -13.43 -22.11 16.46
CA SER A 177 -12.66 -21.05 17.09
C SER A 177 -13.41 -19.71 17.05
N ARG A 178 -13.20 -18.86 18.07
CA ARG A 178 -13.81 -17.53 18.12
C ARG A 178 -13.48 -16.71 16.86
N THR A 179 -12.26 -16.82 16.35
CA THR A 179 -11.82 -16.13 15.14
C THR A 179 -12.57 -16.60 13.90
N THR A 180 -12.72 -17.92 13.72
CA THR A 180 -13.47 -18.49 12.58
C THR A 180 -14.94 -18.05 12.62
N ARG A 181 -15.59 -18.12 13.79
CA ARG A 181 -16.97 -17.67 13.95
C ARG A 181 -17.13 -16.18 13.63
N ALA A 182 -16.25 -15.34 14.14
CA ALA A 182 -16.26 -13.91 13.85
C ALA A 182 -16.10 -13.61 12.34
N GLN A 183 -15.23 -14.35 11.64
CA GLN A 183 -15.09 -14.21 10.18
C GLN A 183 -16.35 -14.66 9.42
N ILE A 184 -17.01 -15.73 9.86
CA ILE A 184 -18.30 -16.18 9.28
C ILE A 184 -19.38 -15.13 9.50
N GLU A 185 -19.52 -14.63 10.74
CA GLU A 185 -20.50 -13.60 11.10
C GLU A 185 -20.28 -12.31 10.30
N GLU A 186 -19.03 -11.86 10.19
CA GLU A 186 -18.66 -10.70 9.37
C GLU A 186 -19.04 -10.91 7.89
N GLU A 187 -18.68 -12.06 7.30
CA GLU A 187 -19.04 -12.38 5.90
C GLU A 187 -20.54 -12.52 5.67
N ASN A 188 -21.30 -12.93 6.68
CA ASN A 188 -22.74 -13.09 6.58
C ASN A 188 -23.51 -11.78 6.79
N THR A 189 -22.84 -10.74 7.29
CA THR A 189 -23.44 -9.42 7.57
C THR A 189 -23.99 -8.78 6.28
N HIS A 190 -23.39 -9.07 5.13
CA HIS A 190 -23.84 -8.59 3.82
C HIS A 190 -24.25 -9.75 2.89
N PRO A 191 -25.24 -9.56 2.01
CA PRO A 191 -25.62 -10.54 0.99
C PRO A 191 -24.42 -11.05 0.17
N ASP A 192 -23.61 -10.11 -0.31
CA ASP A 192 -22.47 -10.36 -1.21
C ASP A 192 -21.15 -10.62 -0.46
N GLY A 193 -21.19 -10.64 0.87
CA GLY A 193 -19.99 -10.76 1.70
C GLY A 193 -19.23 -9.47 1.92
N VAL A 194 -18.06 -9.61 2.53
CA VAL A 194 -17.14 -8.49 2.81
C VAL A 194 -15.87 -8.64 1.98
N MET A 195 -15.27 -9.84 1.97
CA MET A 195 -14.00 -10.08 1.29
C MET A 195 -14.11 -9.91 -0.23
N ALA A 196 -15.10 -10.53 -0.89
CA ALA A 196 -15.21 -10.46 -2.36
C ALA A 196 -15.44 -9.02 -2.87
N PRO A 197 -16.41 -8.24 -2.33
CA PRO A 197 -16.59 -6.84 -2.70
C PRO A 197 -15.37 -5.95 -2.40
N PHE A 198 -14.56 -6.30 -1.41
CA PHE A 198 -13.32 -5.57 -1.10
C PHE A 198 -12.19 -5.92 -2.06
N LEU A 199 -11.96 -7.22 -2.29
CA LEU A 199 -10.77 -7.71 -2.98
C LEU A 199 -10.90 -7.62 -4.50
N TYR A 200 -12.07 -7.92 -5.06
CA TYR A 200 -12.23 -7.95 -6.52
C TYR A 200 -11.95 -6.60 -7.20
N PRO A 201 -12.43 -5.45 -6.69
CA PRO A 201 -12.09 -4.16 -7.28
C PRO A 201 -10.59 -3.85 -7.30
N LEU A 202 -9.81 -4.41 -6.37
CA LEU A 202 -8.35 -4.25 -6.37
C LEU A 202 -7.69 -5.00 -7.54
N LEU A 203 -8.31 -6.09 -8.01
CA LEU A 203 -7.76 -7.02 -9.00
C LEU A 203 -8.25 -6.77 -10.43
N GLN A 204 -9.42 -6.15 -10.59
CA GLN A 204 -10.07 -5.93 -11.89
C GLN A 204 -9.18 -5.15 -12.86
N GLY A 205 -9.09 -5.64 -14.10
CA GLY A 205 -8.32 -5.01 -15.17
C GLY A 205 -6.80 -5.06 -14.99
N ARG A 206 -6.29 -5.84 -14.04
CA ARG A 206 -4.85 -5.94 -13.73
C ARG A 206 -4.28 -7.30 -14.08
N ARG A 207 -2.99 -7.31 -14.43
CA ARG A 207 -2.21 -8.54 -14.54
C ARG A 207 -1.90 -9.06 -13.14
N LEU A 208 -2.24 -10.31 -12.86
CA LEU A 208 -2.03 -10.94 -11.57
C LEU A 208 -0.91 -11.96 -11.66
N VAL A 209 0.16 -11.76 -10.90
CA VAL A 209 1.31 -12.66 -10.87
C VAL A 209 1.58 -13.15 -9.45
N CYS A 210 2.20 -14.31 -9.30
CA CYS A 210 2.84 -14.71 -8.04
C CYS A 210 4.17 -15.41 -8.32
N THR A 211 5.10 -15.33 -7.36
CA THR A 211 6.38 -16.01 -7.49
C THR A 211 6.22 -17.54 -7.41
N HIS A 212 7.14 -18.27 -8.03
CA HIS A 212 7.16 -19.72 -7.97
C HIS A 212 7.15 -20.26 -6.54
N GLU A 213 7.96 -19.68 -5.65
CA GLU A 213 8.04 -20.09 -4.25
C GLU A 213 6.75 -19.75 -3.47
N ALA A 214 6.05 -18.67 -3.83
CA ALA A 214 4.73 -18.36 -3.27
C ALA A 214 3.68 -19.38 -3.72
N ALA A 215 3.64 -19.72 -5.01
CA ALA A 215 2.74 -20.75 -5.53
C ALA A 215 3.01 -22.12 -4.89
N LYS A 216 4.28 -22.52 -4.77
CA LYS A 216 4.68 -23.76 -4.09
C LYS A 216 4.20 -23.79 -2.64
N HIS A 217 4.50 -22.73 -1.87
CA HIS A 217 4.09 -22.63 -0.48
C HIS A 217 2.56 -22.66 -0.32
N PHE A 218 1.84 -21.95 -1.20
CA PHE A 218 0.38 -21.95 -1.27
C PHE A 218 -0.19 -23.36 -1.44
N HIS A 219 0.34 -24.17 -2.36
CA HIS A 219 -0.10 -25.55 -2.53
C HIS A 219 0.27 -26.47 -1.34
N GLU A 220 1.43 -26.27 -0.72
CA GLU A 220 1.81 -27.00 0.51
C GLU A 220 0.79 -26.73 1.64
N MET A 221 0.41 -25.47 1.84
CA MET A 221 -0.61 -25.08 2.81
C MET A 221 -1.98 -25.69 2.48
N LEU A 222 -2.44 -25.55 1.23
CA LEU A 222 -3.70 -26.12 0.76
C LEU A 222 -3.79 -27.63 0.99
N THR A 223 -2.70 -28.36 0.72
CA THR A 223 -2.63 -29.80 0.94
C THR A 223 -2.78 -30.17 2.41
N THR A 224 -2.22 -29.33 3.28
CA THR A 224 -2.17 -29.58 4.72
C THR A 224 -3.49 -29.26 5.42
N VAL A 225 -4.09 -28.10 5.12
CA VAL A 225 -5.23 -27.59 5.91
C VAL A 225 -6.52 -27.37 5.11
N GLY A 226 -6.47 -27.21 3.79
CA GLY A 226 -7.63 -26.76 3.00
C GLY A 226 -8.74 -27.80 2.85
N THR A 227 -10.00 -27.32 2.83
CA THR A 227 -11.17 -28.14 2.49
C THR A 227 -11.09 -28.70 1.07
N GLN A 228 -12.04 -29.56 0.69
CA GLN A 228 -12.10 -30.07 -0.68
C GLN A 228 -12.35 -28.95 -1.71
N THR A 229 -13.27 -28.05 -1.42
CA THR A 229 -13.64 -26.92 -2.28
C THR A 229 -12.53 -25.88 -2.35
N GLU A 230 -11.89 -25.55 -1.22
CA GLU A 230 -10.72 -24.66 -1.18
C GLU A 230 -9.55 -25.21 -1.98
N ARG A 231 -9.25 -26.51 -1.85
CA ARG A 231 -8.21 -27.14 -2.66
C ARG A 231 -8.55 -27.08 -4.14
N GLU A 232 -9.79 -27.37 -4.52
CA GLU A 232 -10.20 -27.33 -5.92
C GLU A 232 -10.10 -25.91 -6.50
N ARG A 233 -10.64 -24.89 -5.81
CA ARG A 233 -10.48 -23.48 -6.20
C ARG A 233 -9.01 -23.08 -6.28
N GLY A 234 -8.19 -23.53 -5.32
CA GLY A 234 -6.74 -23.33 -5.30
C GLY A 234 -6.03 -23.82 -6.55
N HIS A 235 -6.31 -25.05 -6.99
CA HIS A 235 -5.70 -25.63 -8.20
C HIS A 235 -6.19 -24.98 -9.50
N LEU A 236 -7.42 -24.44 -9.51
CA LEU A 236 -7.96 -23.72 -10.66
C LEU A 236 -7.39 -22.30 -10.75
N LEU A 237 -7.28 -21.59 -9.61
CA LEU A 237 -6.77 -20.23 -9.53
C LEU A 237 -5.25 -20.16 -9.76
N VAL A 238 -4.51 -21.08 -9.14
CA VAL A 238 -3.06 -21.20 -9.24
C VAL A 238 -2.77 -22.61 -9.75
N PRO A 239 -2.62 -22.81 -11.06
CA PRO A 239 -2.37 -24.12 -11.64
C PRO A 239 -1.10 -24.76 -11.06
N SER A 240 -1.21 -26.01 -10.60
CA SER A 240 -0.08 -26.70 -9.98
C SER A 240 1.09 -26.89 -10.95
N LEU A 241 2.27 -26.53 -10.47
CA LEU A 241 3.56 -26.60 -11.17
C LEU A 241 3.95 -28.04 -11.59
N HIS A 242 3.44 -29.06 -10.89
CA HIS A 242 3.66 -30.46 -11.23
C HIS A 242 2.84 -30.92 -12.44
N TYR A 243 1.75 -30.22 -12.78
CA TYR A 243 0.93 -30.52 -13.95
C TYR A 243 1.44 -29.86 -15.24
N THR A 244 2.30 -28.84 -15.14
CA THR A 244 2.81 -28.09 -16.30
C THR A 244 4.09 -28.67 -16.90
N ALA A 245 4.80 -29.57 -16.20
CA ALA A 245 5.92 -30.31 -16.81
C ALA A 245 5.49 -31.20 -17.99
N ALA A 246 4.24 -31.68 -17.98
CA ALA A 246 3.62 -32.43 -19.08
C ALA A 246 2.86 -31.52 -20.08
N ALA A 247 2.68 -30.23 -19.76
CA ALA A 247 1.95 -29.26 -20.57
C ALA A 247 2.82 -28.00 -20.77
N GLN A 248 3.87 -28.12 -21.58
CA GLN A 248 4.76 -27.01 -21.97
C GLN A 248 4.12 -26.05 -23.00
N SER A 249 2.79 -26.01 -23.07
CA SER A 249 2.04 -25.10 -23.93
C SER A 249 1.16 -24.23 -23.05
N ALA A 250 1.18 -22.91 -23.29
CA ALA A 250 0.30 -21.96 -22.63
C ALA A 250 -1.14 -22.51 -22.60
N PRO A 251 -1.87 -22.41 -21.46
CA PRO A 251 -3.22 -22.93 -21.38
C PRO A 251 -4.06 -22.31 -22.50
N SER A 252 -4.67 -23.15 -23.32
CA SER A 252 -5.52 -22.68 -24.40
C SER A 252 -6.67 -21.84 -23.83
N SER A 253 -7.17 -20.86 -24.60
CA SER A 253 -8.33 -20.05 -24.19
C SER A 253 -9.51 -20.90 -23.71
N VAL A 254 -9.74 -22.06 -24.35
CA VAL A 254 -10.80 -23.03 -23.97
C VAL A 254 -10.55 -23.64 -22.60
N THR A 255 -9.30 -24.00 -22.27
CA THR A 255 -8.92 -24.53 -20.95
C THR A 255 -9.15 -23.48 -19.86
N THR A 256 -8.78 -22.23 -20.13
CA THR A 256 -8.98 -21.12 -19.19
C THR A 256 -10.46 -20.82 -18.94
N THR A 257 -11.28 -20.79 -19.99
CA THR A 257 -12.74 -20.60 -19.86
C THR A 257 -13.38 -21.72 -19.05
N THR A 258 -12.98 -22.97 -19.30
CA THR A 258 -13.50 -24.14 -18.57
C THR A 258 -13.09 -24.10 -17.09
N ALA A 259 -11.83 -23.78 -16.80
CA ALA A 259 -11.34 -23.67 -15.43
C ALA A 259 -12.05 -22.55 -14.66
N ARG A 260 -12.28 -21.39 -15.29
CA ARG A 260 -13.06 -20.29 -14.69
C ARG A 260 -14.51 -20.70 -14.43
N ALA A 261 -15.16 -21.36 -15.40
CA ALA A 261 -16.54 -21.82 -15.23
C ALA A 261 -16.64 -22.78 -14.03
N ARG A 262 -15.67 -23.70 -13.89
CA ARG A 262 -15.60 -24.60 -12.74
C ARG A 262 -15.35 -23.85 -11.43
N PHE A 263 -14.44 -22.88 -11.41
CA PHE A 263 -14.18 -22.05 -10.24
C PHE A 263 -15.45 -21.32 -9.78
N ASN A 264 -16.16 -20.68 -10.72
CA ASN A 264 -17.39 -19.96 -10.44
C ASN A 264 -18.52 -20.89 -9.97
N ALA A 265 -18.58 -22.14 -10.46
CA ALA A 265 -19.55 -23.13 -9.98
C ALA A 265 -19.30 -23.57 -8.52
N LEU A 266 -18.11 -23.32 -7.97
CA LEU A 266 -17.76 -23.59 -6.57
C LEU A 266 -17.97 -22.36 -5.67
N SER A 267 -18.63 -21.31 -6.16
CA SER A 267 -18.80 -20.06 -5.42
C SER A 267 -20.18 -19.44 -5.61
N GLU A 268 -20.75 -18.92 -4.52
CA GLU A 268 -21.92 -18.03 -4.54
C GLU A 268 -21.54 -16.60 -4.98
N ARG A 269 -20.25 -16.27 -4.97
CA ARG A 269 -19.68 -14.93 -5.24
C ARG A 269 -18.61 -15.05 -6.35
N PRO A 270 -19.04 -15.21 -7.62
CA PRO A 270 -18.16 -15.51 -8.73
C PRO A 270 -17.15 -14.38 -8.98
N LEU A 271 -16.00 -14.73 -9.56
CA LEU A 271 -15.00 -13.75 -9.98
C LEU A 271 -15.55 -12.88 -11.13
N PRO A 272 -15.35 -11.55 -11.10
CA PRO A 272 -15.65 -10.69 -12.23
C PRO A 272 -14.91 -11.12 -13.50
N ALA A 273 -15.50 -10.83 -14.65
CA ALA A 273 -15.00 -11.27 -15.95
C ALA A 273 -13.63 -10.71 -16.31
N ASP A 274 -13.33 -9.50 -15.83
CA ASP A 274 -12.13 -8.71 -16.07
C ASP A 274 -11.02 -8.90 -15.01
N VAL A 275 -11.24 -9.74 -13.99
CA VAL A 275 -10.16 -10.20 -13.11
C VAL A 275 -9.37 -11.29 -13.83
N GLN A 276 -8.04 -11.18 -13.93
CA GLN A 276 -7.22 -12.21 -14.58
C GLN A 276 -7.41 -13.58 -13.92
N PHE A 277 -7.58 -14.63 -14.73
CA PHE A 277 -7.66 -16.01 -14.27
C PHE A 277 -7.10 -16.94 -15.35
N PRO A 278 -6.23 -17.92 -15.02
CA PRO A 278 -5.61 -18.11 -13.71
C PRO A 278 -4.63 -16.98 -13.34
N VAL A 279 -4.17 -16.98 -12.09
CA VAL A 279 -3.02 -16.16 -11.68
C VAL A 279 -1.77 -16.70 -12.39
N GLU A 280 -0.95 -15.80 -12.91
CA GLU A 280 0.28 -16.17 -13.60
C GLU A 280 1.36 -16.54 -12.58
N VAL A 281 1.83 -17.79 -12.61
CA VAL A 281 2.97 -18.21 -11.78
C VAL A 281 4.26 -17.92 -12.53
N LEU A 282 5.09 -17.05 -11.96
CA LEU A 282 6.37 -16.68 -12.56
C LEU A 282 7.31 -17.90 -12.62
N PRO A 283 8.17 -17.98 -13.66
CA PRO A 283 9.00 -19.15 -13.89
C PRO A 283 10.03 -19.35 -12.77
N ALA A 284 10.31 -20.63 -12.50
CA ALA A 284 11.26 -21.10 -11.49
C ALA A 284 12.72 -20.98 -11.96
N ASN A 285 13.15 -19.80 -12.40
CA ASN A 285 14.47 -19.63 -13.02
C ASN A 285 15.59 -19.96 -12.01
N GLU A 286 15.70 -19.16 -10.95
CA GLU A 286 16.70 -19.30 -9.91
C GLU A 286 16.04 -19.05 -8.54
N PRO A 287 16.34 -19.83 -7.48
CA PRO A 287 15.75 -19.59 -6.17
C PRO A 287 16.12 -18.21 -5.63
N TRP A 288 15.16 -17.56 -4.97
CA TRP A 288 15.46 -16.35 -4.21
C TRP A 288 16.29 -16.68 -2.96
N ASN A 289 17.49 -16.11 -2.90
CA ASN A 289 18.43 -16.22 -1.78
C ASN A 289 19.26 -14.93 -1.65
N GLU A 290 20.13 -14.85 -0.65
CA GLU A 290 20.99 -13.69 -0.44
C GLU A 290 21.88 -13.38 -1.66
N ASP A 291 22.47 -14.40 -2.29
CA ASP A 291 23.39 -14.21 -3.42
C ASP A 291 22.68 -13.64 -4.65
N ARG A 292 21.42 -14.01 -4.86
CA ARG A 292 20.57 -13.44 -5.91
C ARG A 292 20.20 -11.99 -5.61
N VAL A 293 19.83 -11.68 -4.37
CA VAL A 293 19.58 -10.29 -3.94
C VAL A 293 20.85 -9.44 -4.10
N ARG A 294 22.03 -9.99 -3.75
CA ARG A 294 23.31 -9.31 -3.91
C ARG A 294 23.57 -8.91 -5.36
N ARG A 295 23.37 -9.83 -6.31
CA ARG A 295 23.52 -9.52 -7.75
C ARG A 295 22.58 -8.41 -8.21
N PHE A 296 21.33 -8.41 -7.74
CA PHE A 296 20.39 -7.33 -8.06
C PHE A 296 20.74 -5.99 -7.39
N VAL A 297 21.47 -6.02 -6.29
CA VAL A 297 22.04 -4.78 -5.71
C VAL A 297 23.26 -4.31 -6.52
N GLU A 298 24.09 -5.24 -7.00
CA GLU A 298 25.26 -4.93 -7.83
C GLU A 298 24.88 -4.41 -9.22
N ASP A 299 23.78 -4.89 -9.81
CA ASP A 299 23.25 -4.41 -11.09
C ASP A 299 22.34 -3.18 -10.97
N GLY A 300 22.05 -2.73 -9.74
CA GLY A 300 21.26 -1.53 -9.45
C GLY A 300 19.74 -1.71 -9.53
N THR A 301 19.22 -2.91 -9.76
CA THR A 301 17.76 -3.17 -9.78
C THR A 301 17.13 -3.30 -8.39
N LEU A 302 17.94 -3.46 -7.35
CA LEU A 302 17.54 -3.36 -5.94
C LEU A 302 18.45 -2.39 -5.18
N PRO A 303 17.93 -1.65 -4.19
CA PRO A 303 18.76 -0.79 -3.34
C PRO A 303 19.58 -1.61 -2.34
N ARG A 304 20.66 -1.04 -1.78
CA ARG A 304 21.58 -1.77 -0.89
C ARG A 304 20.88 -2.27 0.38
N VAL A 305 19.90 -1.51 0.87
CA VAL A 305 19.07 -1.91 2.02
C VAL A 305 18.32 -3.23 1.80
N ALA A 306 17.99 -3.61 0.56
CA ALA A 306 17.35 -4.90 0.27
C ALA A 306 18.27 -6.09 0.65
N LEU A 307 19.57 -5.97 0.41
CA LEU A 307 20.55 -6.98 0.79
C LEU A 307 20.72 -7.10 2.31
N ASP A 308 20.69 -5.98 3.03
CA ASP A 308 20.71 -5.99 4.51
C ASP A 308 19.47 -6.72 5.07
N ILE A 309 18.29 -6.46 4.52
CA ILE A 309 17.06 -7.16 4.91
C ILE A 309 17.16 -8.67 4.64
N ALA A 310 17.71 -9.06 3.48
CA ALA A 310 17.92 -10.47 3.14
C ALA A 310 18.90 -11.15 4.13
N ARG A 311 20.04 -10.51 4.44
CA ARG A 311 21.06 -11.02 5.37
C ARG A 311 20.56 -11.22 6.79
N ARG A 312 19.70 -10.32 7.27
CA ARG A 312 19.07 -10.44 8.59
C ARG A 312 18.11 -11.64 8.70
N GLY A 313 17.83 -12.33 7.58
CA GLY A 313 17.02 -13.56 7.55
C GLY A 313 15.57 -13.35 8.00
N ARG A 314 15.07 -12.11 7.93
CA ARG A 314 13.73 -11.72 8.40
C ARG A 314 12.63 -12.17 7.45
N LEU A 315 12.96 -12.30 6.16
CA LEU A 315 12.12 -12.88 5.13
C LEU A 315 12.71 -14.24 4.74
N LYS A 316 11.94 -15.33 4.89
CA LYS A 316 12.37 -16.69 4.53
C LYS A 316 11.50 -17.23 3.40
N SER A 317 12.11 -18.06 2.54
CA SER A 317 11.42 -18.84 1.50
C SER A 317 10.50 -17.96 0.63
N SER A 318 9.21 -18.32 0.53
CA SER A 318 8.19 -17.62 -0.24
C SER A 318 8.16 -16.12 0.04
N LYS A 319 8.22 -15.69 1.32
CA LYS A 319 8.22 -14.26 1.66
C LYS A 319 9.39 -13.51 1.06
N LEU A 320 10.60 -14.08 1.08
CA LEU A 320 11.77 -13.45 0.45
C LEU A 320 11.53 -13.24 -1.04
N SER A 321 11.07 -14.29 -1.73
CA SER A 321 10.77 -14.21 -3.16
C SER A 321 9.74 -13.16 -3.49
N THR A 322 8.62 -13.13 -2.75
CA THR A 322 7.48 -12.27 -3.04
C THR A 322 7.86 -10.80 -2.89
N TYR A 323 8.42 -10.41 -1.73
CA TYR A 323 8.70 -9.00 -1.47
C TYR A 323 9.91 -8.50 -2.28
N MET A 324 10.94 -9.31 -2.51
CA MET A 324 12.09 -8.90 -3.33
C MET A 324 11.73 -8.81 -4.81
N HIS A 325 10.88 -9.70 -5.31
CA HIS A 325 10.35 -9.58 -6.67
C HIS A 325 9.54 -8.30 -6.84
N GLY A 326 8.58 -8.04 -5.94
CA GLY A 326 7.78 -6.82 -5.97
C GLY A 326 8.63 -5.56 -5.93
N TRP A 327 9.65 -5.55 -5.07
CA TRP A 327 10.59 -4.43 -4.96
C TRP A 327 11.37 -4.19 -6.26
N ARG A 328 11.94 -5.26 -6.83
CA ARG A 328 12.78 -5.19 -8.03
C ARG A 328 12.00 -4.70 -9.24
N GLU A 329 10.80 -5.24 -9.45
CA GLU A 329 9.98 -4.90 -10.63
C GLU A 329 9.21 -3.58 -10.45
N GLY A 330 9.27 -2.94 -9.27
CA GLY A 330 8.47 -1.76 -8.97
C GLY A 330 6.96 -2.03 -9.02
N VAL A 331 6.54 -3.25 -8.67
CA VAL A 331 5.12 -3.64 -8.67
C VAL A 331 4.61 -3.78 -7.24
N VAL A 332 3.34 -3.40 -7.04
CA VAL A 332 2.70 -3.55 -5.73
C VAL A 332 2.59 -5.03 -5.37
N THR A 333 3.07 -5.36 -4.17
CA THR A 333 2.79 -6.65 -3.55
C THR A 333 1.51 -6.56 -2.73
N LEU A 334 0.51 -7.34 -3.11
CA LEU A 334 -0.74 -7.47 -2.37
C LEU A 334 -0.58 -8.57 -1.31
N THR A 335 -0.89 -8.25 -0.06
CA THR A 335 -0.75 -9.18 1.08
C THR A 335 -1.87 -9.00 2.09
N SER A 336 -2.23 -10.06 2.80
CA SER A 336 -3.16 -10.03 3.93
C SER A 336 -2.43 -10.11 5.26
N ASN A 337 -1.10 -10.19 5.23
CA ASN A 337 -0.26 -10.06 6.40
C ASN A 337 -0.07 -8.58 6.77
N LYS A 338 -0.90 -8.06 7.68
CA LYS A 338 -0.90 -6.65 8.08
C LYS A 338 0.39 -6.19 8.75
N GLU A 339 1.10 -7.07 9.42
CA GLU A 339 2.32 -6.71 10.16
C GLU A 339 3.51 -6.45 9.23
N ILE A 340 3.52 -7.06 8.05
CA ILE A 340 4.69 -7.04 7.17
C ILE A 340 5.02 -5.65 6.67
N ARG A 341 4.03 -4.79 6.43
CA ARG A 341 4.24 -3.41 6.00
C ARG A 341 4.94 -2.58 7.08
N ALA A 342 4.51 -2.72 8.33
CA ALA A 342 5.16 -2.05 9.46
C ALA A 342 6.60 -2.55 9.65
N HIS A 343 6.80 -3.87 9.57
CA HIS A 343 8.12 -4.49 9.67
C HIS A 343 9.07 -4.05 8.56
N LEU A 344 8.65 -4.12 7.30
CA LEU A 344 9.43 -3.67 6.15
C LEU A 344 9.81 -2.20 6.32
N ARG A 345 8.89 -1.36 6.80
CA ARG A 345 9.20 0.04 7.07
C ARG A 345 10.25 0.23 8.15
N THR A 346 10.13 -0.46 9.26
CA THR A 346 11.16 -0.40 10.30
C THR A 346 12.51 -0.90 9.78
N TRP A 347 12.54 -1.97 8.99
CA TRP A 347 13.79 -2.53 8.49
C TRP A 347 14.45 -1.66 7.42
N VAL A 348 13.66 -1.10 6.50
CA VAL A 348 14.15 -0.18 5.46
C VAL A 348 14.67 1.10 6.10
N GLU A 349 13.91 1.74 6.97
CA GLU A 349 14.33 3.00 7.60
C GLU A 349 15.54 2.82 8.54
N ALA A 350 15.68 1.66 9.19
CA ALA A 350 16.85 1.35 10.00
C ALA A 350 18.09 0.91 9.18
N GLY A 351 17.90 0.52 7.92
CA GLY A 351 18.96 -0.03 7.07
C GLY A 351 19.37 0.86 5.90
N ARG A 352 18.61 1.91 5.58
CA ARG A 352 18.91 2.83 4.48
C ARG A 352 20.21 3.58 4.74
N THR A 353 20.98 3.78 3.67
CA THR A 353 22.29 4.45 3.69
C THR A 353 22.26 5.86 3.11
N ASN A 354 21.19 6.21 2.42
CA ASN A 354 20.95 7.54 1.85
C ASN A 354 19.43 7.81 1.76
N ASP A 355 19.07 9.03 1.36
CA ASP A 355 17.67 9.46 1.31
C ASP A 355 16.91 8.99 0.06
N ALA A 356 17.61 8.55 -0.99
CA ALA A 356 17.01 8.05 -2.23
C ALA A 356 16.59 6.56 -2.13
N GLU A 357 17.14 5.80 -1.18
CA GLU A 357 16.74 4.42 -0.98
C GLU A 357 15.28 4.32 -0.51
N CYS A 358 14.46 3.66 -1.32
CA CYS A 358 13.06 3.41 -1.08
C CYS A 358 12.80 1.92 -0.84
N GLY A 359 11.82 1.60 0.01
CA GLY A 359 11.35 0.25 0.26
C GLY A 359 10.38 -0.29 -0.81
N PRO A 360 9.94 -1.55 -0.68
CA PRO A 360 8.97 -2.16 -1.59
C PRO A 360 7.57 -1.60 -1.40
N MET A 361 6.80 -1.47 -2.48
CA MET A 361 5.38 -1.09 -2.38
C MET A 361 4.54 -2.28 -1.93
N VAL A 362 3.87 -2.14 -0.78
CA VAL A 362 3.04 -3.19 -0.20
C VAL A 362 1.65 -2.67 0.10
N TYR A 363 0.63 -3.32 -0.44
CA TYR A 363 -0.76 -3.09 -0.07
C TYR A 363 -1.24 -4.20 0.87
N CYS A 364 -1.69 -3.83 2.06
CA CYS A 364 -2.26 -4.77 3.01
C CYS A 364 -3.78 -4.79 2.89
N VAL A 365 -4.36 -5.94 2.56
CA VAL A 365 -5.82 -6.15 2.58
C VAL A 365 -6.31 -6.01 4.02
N GLU A 366 -7.32 -5.16 4.24
CA GLU A 366 -7.81 -4.84 5.59
C GLU A 366 -8.67 -5.96 6.18
N VAL A 367 -9.27 -6.77 5.31
CA VAL A 367 -10.06 -7.95 5.66
C VAL A 367 -9.23 -9.17 5.33
N THR A 368 -9.27 -10.22 6.16
CA THR A 368 -8.53 -11.46 5.90
C THR A 368 -9.38 -12.68 6.24
N ARG A 369 -9.19 -13.77 5.53
CA ARG A 369 -9.89 -15.04 5.67
C ARG A 369 -8.91 -16.18 5.82
N ASN A 370 -9.26 -17.10 6.71
CA ASN A 370 -8.48 -18.31 6.91
C ASN A 370 -9.02 -19.44 6.03
N LEU A 371 -8.23 -20.48 5.86
CA LEU A 371 -8.74 -21.75 5.37
C LEU A 371 -9.56 -22.44 6.45
N LEU A 372 -10.62 -23.12 6.05
CA LEU A 372 -11.32 -24.01 6.96
C LEU A 372 -10.60 -25.35 7.02
N ALA A 373 -10.37 -25.87 8.22
CA ALA A 373 -9.61 -27.10 8.37
C ALA A 373 -10.35 -28.29 7.74
N LYS A 374 -9.66 -29.05 6.88
CA LYS A 374 -10.18 -30.26 6.20
C LYS A 374 -10.88 -31.26 7.14
N ASN A 375 -10.45 -31.34 8.39
CA ASN A 375 -10.97 -32.28 9.41
C ASN A 375 -11.70 -31.54 10.55
N ALA A 376 -12.26 -30.36 10.29
CA ALA A 376 -12.97 -29.60 11.30
C ALA A 376 -14.22 -30.38 11.76
N VAL A 377 -14.09 -31.07 12.88
CA VAL A 377 -15.17 -31.80 13.56
C VAL A 377 -15.31 -31.26 14.98
N PRO A 378 -16.49 -31.39 15.60
CA PRO A 378 -16.66 -31.04 17.01
C PRO A 378 -15.61 -31.76 17.89
N PRO A 379 -15.10 -31.10 18.95
CA PRO A 379 -14.23 -31.75 19.92
C PRO A 379 -14.88 -33.02 20.49
N PRO A 380 -14.09 -34.04 20.85
CA PRO A 380 -14.61 -35.23 21.52
C PRO A 380 -15.44 -34.84 22.76
N GLY A 381 -16.69 -35.33 22.83
CA GLY A 381 -17.62 -35.03 23.93
C GLY A 381 -18.51 -33.80 23.71
N TRP A 382 -18.43 -33.13 22.56
CA TRP A 382 -19.36 -32.04 22.21
C TRP A 382 -20.77 -32.59 21.96
N MET A 383 -21.69 -32.40 22.91
CA MET A 383 -23.12 -32.71 22.73
C MET A 383 -23.81 -31.54 22.01
N TYR A 384 -24.56 -31.84 20.95
CA TYR A 384 -25.51 -30.89 20.36
C TYR A 384 -26.59 -30.60 21.40
N TRP A 385 -26.49 -29.47 22.10
CA TRP A 385 -27.61 -28.94 22.86
C TRP A 385 -28.64 -28.46 21.84
N SER A 386 -29.65 -29.29 21.58
CA SER A 386 -30.82 -28.91 20.82
C SER A 386 -31.54 -27.82 21.61
N GLU A 387 -31.45 -26.56 21.18
CA GLU A 387 -32.40 -25.53 21.59
C GLU A 387 -33.77 -25.92 21.01
N GLY A 388 -34.54 -26.65 21.82
CA GLY A 388 -35.78 -27.27 21.39
C GLY A 388 -36.45 -28.07 22.51
N SER A 389 -36.52 -27.50 23.71
CA SER A 389 -37.52 -27.89 24.69
C SER A 389 -37.86 -26.66 25.52
N GLU A 390 -38.82 -25.89 25.00
CA GLU A 390 -39.57 -24.91 25.79
C GLU A 390 -40.10 -25.57 27.06
N ASP A 391 -39.85 -24.86 28.16
CA ASP A 391 -40.69 -24.74 29.35
C ASP A 391 -41.98 -25.57 29.33
N SER A 392 -41.90 -26.74 29.96
CA SER A 392 -43.08 -27.46 30.41
C SER A 392 -42.76 -28.27 31.65
N ARG A 393 -42.65 -27.56 32.78
CA ARG A 393 -42.98 -27.98 34.16
C ARG A 393 -43.11 -26.67 34.97
N GLY A 394 -44.28 -26.08 35.15
CA GLY A 394 -45.49 -26.74 35.64
C GLY A 394 -45.25 -27.12 37.11
N GLY A 395 -45.63 -26.25 38.03
CA GLY A 395 -45.32 -26.35 39.46
C GLY A 395 -46.04 -27.46 40.23
N GLN A 396 -45.69 -27.52 41.51
CA GLN A 396 -46.36 -28.04 42.74
C GLN A 396 -45.23 -28.45 43.70
N GLY A 397 -45.03 -27.73 44.81
CA GLY A 397 -45.50 -28.11 46.16
C GLY A 397 -44.34 -28.81 46.91
N GLU A 398 -43.94 -28.50 48.13
CA GLU A 398 -44.43 -27.71 49.28
C GLU A 398 -43.25 -26.93 49.90
#